data_AF-A0A965PPT7-F1
#
_entry.id   AF-A0A965PPT7-F1
#
_cell.length_a   1.000
_cell.length_b   1.000
_cell.length_c   1.000
_cell.angle_alpha   90.00
_cell.angle_beta   90.00
_cell.angle_gamma   90.00
#
_symmetry.space_group_name_H-M   'P 1'
#
loop_
_entity.id
_entity.type
_entity.pdbx_description
1 polymer ?
#
loop_
_entity_poly.entity_id
_entity_poly.type
_entity_poly.pdbx_seq_one_letter_code
_entity_poly.pdbx_strand_id
1 'polypeptide(L)'
;MAFTPEIEAECVAACSAGFTIEKCAGLIGVPIGTLKTWTHRFPSFAVKMETARKKHELSLLRDIELAGQKSWQAKAWLAERVYSHAIPSARLQVSGAVEHNAGAGFAQLLAGLASRRAEKKAQVIECQNVKALEEPKSKYN
;
A
#
# COMPACT_ATOMS: atom_id res chain seq x y z
N MET A 1 -27.05 -13.84 24.74
CA MET A 1 -27.42 -14.06 23.33
C MET A 1 -27.57 -15.55 23.09
N ALA A 2 -28.63 -15.99 22.41
CA ALA A 2 -28.84 -17.40 22.07
C ALA A 2 -28.20 -17.71 20.71
N PHE A 3 -27.83 -18.98 20.48
CA PHE A 3 -27.35 -19.43 19.18
C PHE A 3 -28.53 -19.57 18.22
N THR A 4 -28.45 -18.92 17.06
CA THR A 4 -29.49 -18.95 16.02
C THR A 4 -28.88 -19.34 14.67
N PRO A 5 -29.67 -19.86 13.72
CA PRO A 5 -29.19 -20.16 12.36
C PRO A 5 -28.63 -18.93 11.62
N GLU A 6 -29.11 -17.73 11.94
CA GLU A 6 -28.64 -16.47 11.37
C GLU A 6 -27.21 -16.16 11.83
N ILE A 7 -26.94 -16.31 13.14
CA ILE A 7 -25.59 -16.14 13.70
C ILE A 7 -24.64 -17.20 13.13
N GLU A 8 -25.13 -18.43 12.96
CA GLU A 8 -24.35 -19.49 12.30
C GLU A 8 -23.94 -19.07 10.88
N ALA A 9 -24.89 -18.59 10.08
CA ALA A 9 -24.63 -18.15 8.71
C ALA A 9 -23.65 -16.97 8.67
N GLU A 10 -23.80 -15.99 9.56
CA GLU A 10 -22.90 -14.85 9.67
C GLU A 10 -21.47 -15.28 10.05
N CYS A 11 -21.33 -16.19 11.00
CA CYS A 11 -20.03 -16.75 11.39
C CYS A 11 -19.36 -17.49 10.23
N VAL A 12 -20.12 -18.29 9.49
CA VAL A 12 -19.60 -19.03 8.32
C VAL A 12 -19.19 -18.06 7.21
N ALA A 13 -19.95 -17.00 6.98
CA ALA A 13 -19.60 -15.95 6.03
C ALA A 13 -18.31 -15.23 6.43
N ALA A 14 -18.18 -14.85 7.71
CA ALA A 14 -16.96 -14.24 8.25
C ALA A 14 -15.73 -15.15 8.09
N CYS A 15 -15.86 -16.44 8.42
CA CYS A 15 -14.76 -17.41 8.22
C CYS A 15 -14.44 -17.63 6.74
N SER A 16 -15.42 -17.53 5.83
CA SER A 16 -15.20 -17.58 4.37
C SER A 16 -14.43 -16.36 3.84
N ALA A 17 -14.40 -15.26 4.60
CA ALA A 17 -13.57 -14.09 4.36
C ALA A 17 -12.21 -14.14 5.08
N GLY A 18 -11.87 -15.27 5.72
CA GLY A 18 -10.59 -15.47 6.40
C GLY A 18 -10.55 -15.04 7.86
N PHE A 19 -11.69 -14.75 8.50
CA PHE A 19 -11.70 -14.40 9.92
C PHE A 19 -11.39 -15.61 10.80
N THR A 20 -10.59 -15.38 11.85
CA THR A 20 -10.41 -16.34 12.94
C THR A 20 -11.61 -16.32 13.89
N ILE A 21 -11.73 -17.32 14.76
CA ILE A 21 -12.80 -17.39 15.77
C ILE A 21 -12.83 -16.14 16.66
N GLU A 22 -11.67 -15.60 17.04
CA GLU A 22 -11.55 -14.39 17.85
C GLU A 22 -12.18 -13.18 17.14
N LYS A 23 -11.82 -12.98 15.88
CA LYS A 23 -12.33 -11.86 15.07
C LYS A 23 -13.81 -12.04 14.74
N CYS A 24 -14.23 -13.28 14.50
CA CYS A 24 -15.63 -13.62 14.31
C CYS A 24 -16.44 -13.25 15.55
N ALA A 25 -16.01 -13.65 16.75
CA ALA A 25 -16.67 -13.33 18.01
C ALA A 25 -16.81 -11.81 18.21
N GLY A 26 -15.75 -11.05 17.90
CA GLY A 26 -15.79 -9.59 17.92
C GLY A 26 -16.78 -8.99 16.91
N LEU A 27 -16.87 -9.57 15.71
CA LEU A 27 -17.80 -9.13 14.66
C LEU A 27 -19.27 -9.34 15.06
N ILE A 28 -19.61 -10.51 15.60
CA ILE A 28 -20.98 -10.81 16.06
C ILE A 28 -21.28 -10.26 17.47
N GLY A 29 -20.33 -9.58 18.11
CA GLY A 29 -20.51 -8.91 19.40
C GLY A 29 -20.70 -9.85 20.60
N VAL A 30 -20.16 -11.07 20.56
CA VAL A 30 -20.18 -12.00 21.72
C VAL A 30 -18.79 -12.27 22.28
N PRO A 31 -18.69 -12.55 23.60
CA PRO A 31 -17.44 -13.00 24.20
C PRO A 31 -16.93 -14.27 23.51
N ILE A 32 -15.62 -14.36 23.33
CA ILE A 32 -14.99 -15.51 22.67
C ILE A 32 -15.31 -16.84 23.36
N GLY A 33 -15.43 -16.84 24.70
CA GLY A 33 -15.82 -18.03 25.46
C GLY A 33 -17.22 -18.54 25.10
N THR A 34 -18.14 -17.64 24.75
CA THR A 34 -19.48 -17.99 24.29
C THR A 34 -19.43 -18.66 22.92
N LEU A 35 -18.70 -18.09 21.97
CA LEU A 35 -18.55 -18.68 20.64
C LEU A 35 -17.86 -20.05 20.69
N LYS A 36 -16.80 -20.20 21.50
CA LYS A 36 -16.15 -21.49 21.74
C LYS A 36 -17.11 -22.51 22.34
N THR A 37 -17.92 -22.10 23.32
CA THR A 37 -18.96 -22.97 23.90
C THR A 37 -19.95 -23.44 22.84
N TRP A 38 -20.36 -22.57 21.92
CA TRP A 38 -21.24 -22.96 20.80
C TRP A 38 -20.57 -23.96 19.85
N THR A 39 -19.28 -23.78 19.53
CA THR A 39 -18.56 -24.75 18.69
C THR A 39 -18.46 -26.14 19.34
N HIS A 40 -18.36 -26.21 20.67
CA HIS A 40 -18.37 -27.49 21.39
C HIS A 40 -19.78 -28.12 21.44
N ARG A 41 -20.82 -27.30 21.64
CA ARG A 41 -22.22 -27.78 21.72
C ARG A 41 -22.79 -28.17 20.36
N PHE A 42 -22.31 -27.55 19.28
CA PHE A 42 -22.77 -27.78 17.91
C PHE A 42 -21.56 -28.15 17.02
N PRO A 43 -21.14 -29.44 16.99
CA PRO A 43 -19.96 -29.84 16.21
C PRO A 43 -20.09 -29.59 14.71
N SER A 44 -21.31 -29.70 14.15
CA SER A 44 -21.57 -29.40 12.74
C SER A 44 -21.26 -27.94 12.39
N PHE A 45 -21.56 -27.01 13.29
CA PHE A 45 -21.22 -25.60 13.16
C PHE A 45 -19.70 -25.40 13.15
N ALA A 46 -18.98 -26.01 14.09
CA ALA A 46 -17.53 -25.94 14.14
C ALA A 46 -16.86 -26.44 12.85
N VAL A 47 -17.34 -27.57 12.33
CA VAL A 47 -16.87 -28.13 11.05
C VAL A 47 -17.15 -27.17 9.88
N LYS A 48 -18.32 -26.54 9.84
CA LYS A 48 -18.65 -25.56 8.79
C LYS A 48 -17.72 -24.35 8.83
N MET A 49 -17.44 -23.79 10.02
CA MET A 49 -16.52 -22.67 10.17
C MET A 49 -15.10 -23.01 9.70
N GLU A 50 -14.55 -24.14 10.15
CA GLU A 50 -13.21 -24.56 9.75
C GLU A 50 -13.14 -24.90 8.25
N THR A 51 -14.16 -25.55 7.71
CA THR A 51 -14.26 -25.82 6.27
C THR A 51 -14.30 -24.51 5.46
N ALA A 52 -15.08 -23.53 5.91
CA ALA A 52 -15.14 -22.20 5.29
C ALA A 52 -13.76 -21.53 5.29
N ARG A 53 -13.04 -21.56 6.42
CA ARG A 53 -11.70 -20.99 6.52
C ARG A 53 -10.70 -21.70 5.60
N LYS A 54 -10.73 -23.03 5.53
CA LYS A 54 -9.86 -23.80 4.63
C LYS A 54 -10.18 -23.57 3.16
N LYS A 55 -11.45 -23.38 2.81
CA LYS A 55 -11.85 -22.97 1.45
C LYS A 55 -11.30 -21.58 1.09
N HIS A 56 -11.31 -20.64 2.04
CA HIS A 56 -10.71 -19.32 1.85
C HIS A 56 -9.18 -19.39 1.68
N GLU A 57 -8.49 -20.17 2.53
CA GLU A 57 -7.04 -20.40 2.37
C GLU A 57 -6.74 -20.99 0.98
N LEU A 58 -7.54 -21.94 0.52
CA LEU A 58 -7.40 -22.51 -0.82
C LEU A 58 -7.65 -21.47 -1.91
N SER A 59 -8.67 -20.61 -1.81
CA SER A 59 -8.93 -19.60 -2.84
C SER A 59 -7.77 -18.63 -2.99
N LEU A 60 -7.17 -18.19 -1.88
CA LEU A 60 -5.97 -17.33 -1.92
C LEU A 60 -4.81 -18.01 -2.66
N LEU A 61 -4.57 -19.29 -2.38
CA LEU A 61 -3.51 -20.04 -3.06
C LEU A 61 -3.80 -20.17 -4.57
N ARG A 62 -5.06 -20.39 -4.96
CA ARG A 62 -5.45 -20.46 -6.38
C ARG A 62 -5.26 -19.13 -7.10
N ASP A 63 -5.57 -18.02 -6.45
CA ASP A 63 -5.37 -16.69 -7.03
C ASP A 63 -3.88 -16.41 -7.27
N ILE A 64 -3.03 -16.83 -6.33
CA ILE A 64 -1.57 -16.73 -6.48
C ILE A 64 -1.06 -17.66 -7.57
N GLU A 65 -1.59 -18.88 -7.68
CA GLU A 65 -1.26 -19.80 -8.77
C GLU A 65 -1.61 -19.22 -10.14
N LEU A 66 -2.78 -18.58 -10.26
CA LEU A 66 -3.24 -17.91 -11.47
C LEU A 66 -2.32 -16.72 -11.81
N ALA A 67 -1.96 -15.89 -10.84
CA ALA A 67 -0.97 -14.83 -11.03
C ALA A 67 0.40 -15.41 -11.47
N GLY A 68 0.73 -16.58 -10.94
CA GLY A 68 1.91 -17.38 -11.28
C GLY A 68 2.01 -17.81 -12.75
N GLN A 69 0.91 -17.84 -13.49
CA GLN A 69 0.93 -18.11 -14.92
C GLN A 69 1.52 -16.94 -15.71
N LYS A 70 1.45 -15.72 -15.16
CA LYS A 70 1.94 -14.47 -15.80
C LYS A 70 3.24 -13.96 -15.18
N SER A 71 3.49 -14.27 -13.90
CA SER A 71 4.67 -13.83 -13.15
C SER A 71 5.30 -15.02 -12.43
N TRP A 72 6.54 -15.34 -12.79
CA TRP A 72 7.29 -16.41 -12.14
C TRP A 72 7.54 -16.13 -10.65
N GLN A 73 7.60 -14.85 -10.24
CA GLN A 73 7.77 -14.46 -8.84
C GLN A 73 6.62 -14.94 -7.96
N ALA A 74 5.38 -14.92 -8.45
CA ALA A 74 4.24 -15.44 -7.69
C ALA A 74 4.33 -16.96 -7.47
N LYS A 75 4.81 -17.72 -8.47
CA LYS A 75 5.10 -19.16 -8.31
C LYS A 75 6.26 -19.41 -7.35
N ALA A 76 7.33 -18.62 -7.44
CA ALA A 76 8.47 -18.73 -6.53
C ALA A 76 8.06 -18.46 -5.07
N TRP A 77 7.27 -17.41 -4.83
CA TRP A 77 6.74 -17.08 -3.50
C TRP A 77 5.91 -18.22 -2.91
N LEU A 78 5.03 -18.82 -3.72
CA LEU A 78 4.22 -19.96 -3.28
C LEU A 78 5.09 -21.18 -2.95
N ALA A 79 6.12 -21.45 -3.77
CA ALA A 79 7.05 -22.56 -3.54
C ALA A 79 7.90 -22.38 -2.27
N GLU A 80 8.34 -21.16 -1.99
CA GLU A 80 9.06 -20.80 -0.78
C GLU A 80 8.18 -20.98 0.47
N ARG A 81 6.97 -20.44 0.46
CA ARG A 81 6.12 -20.36 1.66
C ARG A 81 5.36 -21.65 1.96
N VAL A 82 4.92 -22.38 0.95
CA VAL A 82 4.10 -23.60 1.12
C VAL A 82 4.98 -24.84 1.21
N TYR A 83 5.97 -24.97 0.32
CA TYR A 83 6.81 -26.17 0.23
C TYR A 83 8.18 -26.02 0.89
N SER A 84 8.50 -24.85 1.46
CA SER A 84 9.80 -24.55 2.08
C SER A 84 10.98 -24.89 1.17
N HIS A 85 10.80 -24.80 -0.15
CA HIS A 85 11.80 -25.22 -1.13
C HIS A 85 13.06 -24.33 -1.15
N ALA A 86 12.95 -23.11 -0.64
CA ALA A 86 14.09 -22.27 -0.35
C ALA A 86 14.00 -21.79 1.11
N ILE A 87 14.80 -22.42 1.97
CA ILE A 87 15.27 -21.79 3.19
C ILE A 87 16.07 -20.57 2.72
N PRO A 88 15.76 -19.33 3.15
CA PRO A 88 16.64 -18.21 2.92
C PRO A 88 17.95 -18.55 3.63
N SER A 89 18.92 -19.09 2.90
CA SER A 89 20.28 -19.16 3.44
C SER A 89 20.65 -17.71 3.74
N ALA A 90 21.04 -17.41 4.98
CA ALA A 90 21.29 -16.06 5.51
C ALA A 90 22.38 -15.27 4.74
N ARG A 91 22.86 -15.80 3.61
CA ARG A 91 23.97 -15.33 2.78
C ARG A 91 23.55 -14.38 1.66
N LEU A 92 22.26 -14.26 1.37
CA LEU A 92 21.74 -13.33 0.36
C LEU A 92 20.98 -12.19 1.06
N GLN A 93 21.74 -11.20 1.55
CA GLN A 93 21.19 -9.87 1.78
C GLN A 93 20.88 -9.26 0.41
N VAL A 94 19.63 -9.36 -0.03
CA VAL A 94 19.12 -8.47 -1.08
C VAL A 94 18.88 -7.12 -0.40
N SER A 95 19.85 -6.22 -0.50
CA SER A 95 19.72 -4.84 -0.04
C SER A 95 18.46 -4.24 -0.68
N GLY A 96 17.41 -4.04 0.11
CA GLY A 96 16.17 -3.38 -0.30
C GLY A 96 16.33 -1.89 -0.56
N ALA A 97 17.55 -1.43 -0.84
CA ALA A 97 17.78 -0.11 -1.39
C ALA A 97 17.34 -0.16 -2.86
N VAL A 98 16.08 0.16 -3.11
CA VAL A 98 15.77 0.91 -4.33
C VAL A 98 16.48 2.25 -4.12
N GLU A 99 17.77 2.30 -4.48
CA GLU A 99 18.43 3.57 -4.72
C GLU A 99 17.65 4.21 -5.86
N HIS A 100 16.71 5.09 -5.53
CA HIS A 100 16.42 6.18 -6.43
C HIS A 100 17.79 6.80 -6.70
N ASN A 101 18.25 6.73 -7.94
CA ASN A 101 19.48 7.35 -8.42
C ASN A 101 19.42 8.89 -8.32
N ALA A 102 18.76 9.43 -7.30
CA ALA A 102 19.10 10.68 -6.67
C ALA A 102 20.37 10.46 -5.82
N GLY A 103 21.45 9.98 -6.44
CA GLY A 103 22.75 9.90 -5.79
C GLY A 103 23.15 11.27 -5.26
N ALA A 104 24.13 11.33 -4.34
CA ALA A 104 24.60 12.56 -3.72
C ALA A 104 24.83 13.72 -4.72
N GLY A 105 25.20 13.42 -5.96
CA GLY A 105 25.31 14.40 -7.06
C GLY A 105 23.99 15.10 -7.44
N PHE A 106 22.83 14.43 -7.41
CA PHE A 106 21.54 15.05 -7.73
C PHE A 106 21.09 15.99 -6.61
N ALA A 107 21.32 15.64 -5.35
CA ALA A 107 21.08 16.53 -4.22
C ALA A 107 21.97 17.78 -4.30
N GLN A 108 23.25 17.61 -4.67
CA GLN A 108 24.16 18.73 -4.93
C GLN A 108 23.68 19.63 -6.09
N LEU A 109 23.14 19.01 -7.15
CA LEU A 109 22.65 19.71 -8.35
C LEU A 109 21.35 20.48 -8.07
N LEU A 110 20.43 19.90 -7.30
CA LEU A 110 19.24 20.59 -6.78
C LEU A 110 19.61 21.74 -5.83
N ALA A 111 20.56 21.52 -4.93
CA ALA A 111 21.06 22.57 -4.04
C ALA A 111 21.72 23.71 -4.83
N GLY A 112 22.48 23.39 -5.89
CA GLY A 112 23.06 24.38 -6.80
C GLY A 112 22.01 25.16 -7.60
N LEU A 113 20.96 24.50 -8.08
CA LEU A 113 19.84 25.15 -8.78
C LEU A 113 19.01 26.06 -7.85
N ALA A 114 18.75 25.62 -6.62
CA ALA A 114 18.06 26.42 -5.61
C ALA A 114 18.89 27.66 -5.22
N SER A 115 20.22 27.51 -5.06
CA SER A 115 21.13 28.61 -4.75
C SER A 115 21.16 29.67 -5.86
N ARG A 116 21.20 29.26 -7.13
CA ARG A 116 21.13 30.18 -8.28
C ARG A 116 19.82 30.97 -8.38
N ARG A 117 18.72 30.44 -7.82
CA ARG A 117 17.42 31.12 -7.81
C ARG A 117 17.32 32.16 -6.68
N ALA A 118 18.03 31.95 -5.57
CA ALA A 118 18.08 32.89 -4.46
C ALA A 118 18.95 34.14 -4.76
N GLU A 119 19.96 34.02 -5.63
CA GLU A 119 20.88 35.12 -5.95
C GLU A 119 20.32 36.19 -6.89
N LYS A 120 19.24 35.91 -7.64
CA LYS A 120 18.57 36.96 -8.43
C LYS A 120 17.75 37.86 -7.52
N LYS A 121 18.40 38.85 -6.89
CA LYS A 121 17.71 40.05 -6.39
C LYS A 121 16.85 40.62 -7.51
N ALA A 122 15.59 40.94 -7.21
CA ALA A 122 14.66 41.55 -8.14
C ALA A 122 15.34 42.73 -8.84
N GLN A 123 15.37 42.73 -10.17
CA GLN A 123 15.84 43.87 -10.94
C GLN A 123 14.88 45.04 -10.68
N VAL A 124 15.32 46.02 -9.90
CA VAL A 124 14.63 47.30 -9.78
C VAL A 124 14.91 48.03 -11.09
N ILE A 125 13.87 48.19 -11.91
CA ILE A 125 13.93 49.01 -13.11
C ILE A 125 13.78 50.46 -12.66
N GLU A 126 14.88 51.22 -12.62
CA GLU A 126 14.81 52.66 -12.37
C GLU A 126 14.16 53.38 -13.56
N CYS A 127 13.16 54.22 -13.29
CA CYS A 127 12.50 55.01 -14.32
C CYS A 127 13.50 56.01 -14.94
N GLN A 128 13.72 55.91 -16.25
CA GLN A 128 14.45 56.94 -16.99
C GLN A 128 13.64 58.23 -17.06
N ASN A 129 14.24 59.34 -16.64
CA ASN A 129 13.69 60.68 -16.84
C ASN A 129 13.74 61.03 -18.33
N VAL A 130 12.58 61.04 -18.98
CA VAL A 130 12.44 61.40 -20.40
C VAL A 130 12.60 62.92 -20.52
N LYS A 131 13.63 63.38 -21.21
CA LYS A 131 13.77 64.80 -21.57
C LYS A 131 12.86 65.11 -22.76
N ALA A 132 12.06 66.16 -22.64
CA ALA A 132 11.22 66.64 -23.73
C ALA A 132 12.07 67.07 -24.93
N LEU A 133 11.69 66.63 -26.13
CA LEU A 133 12.33 67.06 -27.38
C LEU A 133 12.05 68.55 -27.61
N GLU A 134 13.06 69.29 -28.08
CA GLU A 134 12.88 70.70 -28.45
C GLU A 134 12.04 70.81 -29.73
N GLU A 135 11.06 71.71 -29.72
CA GLU A 135 10.18 71.97 -30.85
C GLU A 135 10.99 72.45 -32.07
N PRO A 136 10.73 71.92 -33.29
CA PRO A 136 11.45 72.37 -34.47
C PRO A 136 11.10 73.83 -34.75
N LYS A 137 12.08 74.73 -34.62
CA LYS A 137 11.92 76.15 -34.97
C LYS A 137 11.51 76.29 -36.43
N SER A 138 10.26 76.69 -36.62
CA SER A 138 9.68 77.02 -37.92
C SER A 138 10.31 78.29 -38.48
N LYS A 139 10.76 78.16 -39.74
CA LYS A 139 10.87 79.19 -40.77
C LYS A 139 11.97 80.26 -40.63
N TYR A 140 12.90 80.18 -41.57
CA TYR A 140 13.39 81.36 -42.27
C TYR A 140 12.20 82.27 -42.65
N ASN A 141 12.28 83.52 -42.19
CA ASN A 141 11.92 84.69 -42.98
C ASN A 141 12.90 84.82 -44.16
#